data_AF-A0A7C6AB94-F1
#
_entry.id   AF-A0A7C6AB94-F1
#
_cell.length_a   1.000
_cell.length_b   1.000
_cell.length_c   1.000
_cell.angle_alpha   90.00
_cell.angle_beta   90.00
_cell.angle_gamma   90.00
#
_symmetry.space_group_name_H-M   'P 1'
#
loop_
_entity.id
_entity.type
_entity.pdbx_description
1 polymer ?
#
loop_
_entity_poly.entity_id
_entity_poly.type
_entity_poly.pdbx_seq_one_letter_code
_entity_poly.pdbx_strand_id
1 'polypeptide(L)'
;MSYNSPQAGVEEPETYRNNYGINLIKVGADGALNYAYQTGFCWNDFVSPTFRPHVMAYPTVNKPIPTIQWEGWREGVNDVRYLSLLKSQNNFSTSWFEKQFFVSNKVFREDIIKLLNKLILK
;
A
#
# COMPACT_ATOMS: atom_id res chain seq x y z
N MET A 1 -12.60 5.38 -4.23
CA MET A 1 -12.31 4.27 -3.28
C MET A 1 -11.80 3.07 -4.09
N SER A 2 -10.75 2.39 -3.62
CA SER A 2 -10.26 1.13 -4.23
C SER A 2 -10.84 -0.08 -3.49
N TYR A 3 -11.35 -1.08 -4.24
CA TYR A 3 -11.96 -2.31 -3.71
C TYR A 3 -11.53 -3.51 -4.57
N ASN A 4 -11.32 -4.67 -3.95
CA ASN A 4 -10.90 -5.90 -4.63
C ASN A 4 -9.68 -5.70 -5.54
N SER A 5 -8.62 -5.08 -5.04
CA SER A 5 -7.46 -4.73 -5.86
C SER A 5 -6.13 -5.00 -5.12
N PRO A 6 -5.86 -6.22 -4.64
CA PRO A 6 -6.71 -7.43 -4.63
C PRO A 6 -7.46 -7.62 -3.28
N GLN A 7 -8.41 -8.57 -3.20
CA GLN A 7 -8.97 -8.95 -1.88
C GLN A 7 -7.90 -9.53 -0.94
N ALA A 8 -8.14 -9.45 0.37
CA ALA A 8 -7.24 -9.95 1.40
C ALA A 8 -6.89 -11.44 1.26
N GLY A 9 -5.70 -11.82 1.73
CA GLY A 9 -5.21 -13.21 1.67
C GLY A 9 -4.27 -13.53 0.51
N VAL A 10 -3.98 -12.55 -0.37
CA VAL A 10 -2.94 -12.67 -1.40
C VAL A 10 -1.64 -12.09 -0.88
N GLU A 11 -0.55 -12.86 -0.82
CA GLU A 11 0.73 -12.46 -0.23
C GLU A 11 1.62 -11.61 -1.17
N GLU A 12 1.10 -10.46 -1.61
CA GLU A 12 1.79 -9.56 -2.56
C GLU A 12 2.03 -8.15 -1.98
N PRO A 13 3.03 -7.94 -1.11
CA PRO A 13 3.19 -6.67 -0.36
C PRO A 13 3.25 -5.42 -1.25
N GLU A 14 3.98 -5.48 -2.36
CA GLU A 14 4.15 -4.35 -3.27
C GLU A 14 2.82 -3.96 -3.92
N THR A 15 2.02 -4.95 -4.36
CA THR A 15 0.70 -4.72 -4.96
C THR A 15 -0.21 -3.98 -3.99
N TYR A 16 -0.26 -4.39 -2.72
CA TYR A 16 -1.09 -3.74 -1.70
C TYR A 16 -0.59 -2.33 -1.37
N ARG A 17 0.72 -2.13 -1.23
CA ARG A 17 1.32 -0.81 -0.99
C ARG A 17 0.93 0.18 -2.09
N ASN A 18 1.02 -0.26 -3.34
CA ASN A 18 0.73 0.59 -4.49
C ASN A 18 -0.78 0.86 -4.62
N ASN A 19 -1.61 -0.18 -4.60
CA ASN A 19 -3.05 -0.06 -4.86
C ASN A 19 -3.83 0.63 -3.74
N TYR A 20 -3.38 0.48 -2.50
CA TYR A 20 -4.02 1.05 -1.32
C TYR A 20 -3.24 2.21 -0.69
N GLY A 21 -2.18 2.66 -1.36
CA GLY A 21 -1.42 3.86 -1.03
C GLY A 21 -1.38 4.84 -2.20
N ILE A 22 -0.27 4.87 -2.92
CA ILE A 22 0.02 5.83 -3.99
C ILE A 22 -1.08 5.90 -5.07
N ASN A 23 -1.64 4.76 -5.48
CA ASN A 23 -2.65 4.76 -6.54
C ASN A 23 -3.97 5.42 -6.09
N LEU A 24 -4.28 5.44 -4.79
CA LEU A 24 -5.44 6.18 -4.28
C LEU A 24 -5.30 7.68 -4.49
N ILE A 25 -4.09 8.21 -4.23
CA ILE A 25 -3.77 9.63 -4.47
C ILE A 25 -3.93 9.95 -5.96
N LYS A 26 -3.41 9.09 -6.84
CA LYS A 26 -3.48 9.30 -8.30
C LYS A 26 -4.90 9.45 -8.81
N VAL A 27 -5.84 8.67 -8.26
CA VAL A 27 -7.25 8.70 -8.68
C VAL A 27 -8.10 9.67 -7.85
N GLY A 28 -7.49 10.45 -6.95
CA GLY A 28 -8.21 11.38 -6.07
C GLY A 28 -9.17 10.69 -5.10
N ALA A 29 -8.88 9.45 -4.69
CA ALA A 29 -9.70 8.73 -3.74
C ALA A 29 -9.27 9.01 -2.29
N ASP A 30 -10.26 9.12 -1.39
CA ASP A 30 -10.02 9.38 0.04
C ASP A 30 -9.57 8.13 0.83
N GLY A 31 -9.70 6.94 0.24
CA GLY A 31 -9.37 5.71 0.93
C GLY A 31 -9.60 4.43 0.13
N ALA A 32 -9.39 3.33 0.84
CA ALA A 32 -9.50 1.97 0.35
C ALA A 32 -10.38 1.12 1.26
N LEU A 33 -11.02 0.12 0.67
CA LEU A 33 -11.87 -0.82 1.38
C LEU A 33 -11.61 -2.23 0.86
N ASN A 34 -11.46 -3.18 1.77
CA ASN A 34 -11.43 -4.61 1.44
C ASN A 34 -12.76 -5.24 1.87
N TYR A 35 -13.08 -6.43 1.35
CA TYR A 35 -14.26 -7.18 1.79
C TYR A 35 -14.21 -7.47 3.29
N ALA A 36 -13.05 -7.90 3.80
CA ALA A 36 -12.86 -8.21 5.20
C ALA A 36 -11.39 -8.02 5.62
N TYR A 37 -11.19 -7.68 6.90
CA TYR A 37 -9.87 -7.74 7.52
C TYR A 37 -9.43 -9.19 7.77
N GLN A 38 -10.38 -10.02 8.24
CA GLN A 38 -10.21 -11.44 8.53
C GLN A 38 -11.56 -12.15 8.26
N THR A 39 -11.56 -13.23 7.49
CA THR A 39 -12.73 -14.12 7.39
C THR A 39 -12.35 -15.54 6.95
N GLY A 40 -13.15 -16.51 7.36
CA GLY A 40 -12.94 -17.94 7.12
C GLY A 40 -12.04 -18.61 8.18
N PHE A 41 -11.67 -19.86 7.90
CA PHE A 41 -10.77 -20.63 8.75
C PHE A 41 -9.34 -20.14 8.55
N CYS A 42 -9.00 -19.01 9.18
CA CYS A 42 -7.79 -18.22 8.90
C CYS A 42 -6.48 -19.01 8.99
N TRP A 43 -6.43 -20.11 9.73
CA TRP A 43 -5.25 -20.98 9.87
C TRP A 43 -5.23 -22.18 8.93
N ASN A 44 -6.21 -22.30 8.03
CA ASN A 44 -6.36 -23.44 7.13
C ASN A 44 -6.75 -22.99 5.72
N ASP A 45 -5.74 -22.91 4.85
CA ASP A 45 -5.90 -22.57 3.43
C ASP A 45 -6.65 -23.64 2.62
N PHE A 46 -6.77 -24.87 3.14
CA PHE A 46 -7.37 -26.01 2.43
C PHE A 46 -8.86 -26.19 2.74
N VAL A 47 -9.48 -25.22 3.41
CA VAL A 47 -10.89 -25.34 3.84
C VAL A 47 -11.89 -25.28 2.70
N SER A 48 -11.50 -24.75 1.54
CA SER A 48 -12.32 -24.67 0.34
C SER A 48 -11.50 -25.06 -0.89
N PRO A 49 -12.09 -25.79 -1.85
CA PRO A 49 -11.42 -26.16 -3.09
C PRO A 49 -11.22 -24.96 -4.04
N THR A 50 -11.88 -23.83 -3.77
CA THR A 50 -11.96 -22.70 -4.71
C THR A 50 -11.35 -21.42 -4.16
N PHE A 51 -11.48 -21.16 -2.86
CA PHE A 51 -11.07 -19.88 -2.26
C PHE A 51 -10.26 -20.10 -0.99
N ARG A 52 -9.15 -19.40 -0.86
CA ARG A 52 -8.43 -19.28 0.41
C ARG A 52 -9.18 -18.32 1.36
N PRO A 53 -9.03 -18.48 2.68
CA PRO A 53 -9.49 -17.49 3.65
C PRO A 53 -8.93 -16.10 3.35
N HIS A 54 -9.73 -15.06 3.58
CA HIS A 54 -9.29 -13.68 3.37
C HIS A 54 -8.65 -13.16 4.65
N VAL A 55 -7.33 -13.03 4.65
CA VAL A 55 -6.54 -12.79 5.87
C VAL A 55 -5.54 -11.66 5.67
N MET A 56 -5.72 -10.55 6.40
CA MET A 56 -4.70 -9.49 6.56
C MET A 56 -3.85 -9.68 7.82
N ALA A 57 -4.38 -10.39 8.81
CA ALA A 57 -3.61 -10.79 9.98
C ALA A 57 -4.14 -12.12 10.47
N TYR A 58 -3.29 -13.00 10.94
CA TYR A 58 -3.73 -14.25 11.56
C TYR A 58 -4.20 -13.98 13.00
N PRO A 59 -5.39 -14.47 13.40
CA PRO A 59 -5.90 -14.27 14.75
C PRO A 59 -5.12 -15.12 15.75
N THR A 60 -4.76 -14.53 16.90
CA THR A 60 -4.21 -15.24 18.06
C THR A 60 -4.91 -14.78 19.34
N VAL A 61 -4.60 -15.41 20.48
CA VAL A 61 -5.18 -15.06 21.79
C VAL A 61 -4.87 -13.62 22.20
N ASN A 62 -3.66 -13.14 21.96
CA ASN A 62 -3.19 -11.86 22.50
C ASN A 62 -3.22 -10.72 21.49
N LYS A 63 -2.67 -10.97 20.29
CA LYS A 63 -2.58 -9.94 19.24
C LYS A 63 -2.59 -10.59 17.85
N PRO A 64 -3.19 -9.95 16.84
CA PRO A 64 -3.08 -10.44 15.47
C PRO A 64 -1.61 -10.51 15.03
N ILE A 65 -1.27 -11.53 14.26
CA ILE A 65 0.03 -11.63 13.57
C ILE A 65 -0.16 -11.05 12.19
N PRO A 66 0.45 -9.89 11.85
CA PRO A 66 0.28 -9.29 10.54
C PRO A 66 0.87 -10.18 9.44
N THR A 67 0.25 -10.14 8.27
CA THR A 67 0.79 -10.80 7.07
C THR A 67 1.64 -9.82 6.25
N ILE A 68 2.41 -10.34 5.30
CA ILE A 68 3.27 -9.50 4.47
C ILE A 68 2.47 -8.51 3.61
N GLN A 69 1.30 -8.92 3.11
CA GLN A 69 0.39 -8.04 2.37
C GLN A 69 -0.20 -6.92 3.23
N TRP A 70 -0.47 -7.20 4.51
CA TRP A 70 -0.90 -6.17 5.45
C TRP A 70 0.21 -5.17 5.74
N GLU A 71 1.45 -5.65 5.89
CA GLU A 71 2.60 -4.76 6.03
C GLU A 71 2.79 -3.88 4.78
N GLY A 72 2.60 -4.44 3.58
CA GLY A 72 2.55 -3.67 2.33
C GLY A 72 1.50 -2.56 2.36
N TRP A 73 0.25 -2.88 2.73
CA TRP A 73 -0.82 -1.89 2.88
C TRP A 73 -0.44 -0.83 3.93
N ARG A 74 0.04 -1.25 5.12
CA ARG A 74 0.44 -0.35 6.21
C ARG A 74 1.48 0.67 5.73
N GLU A 75 2.48 0.24 4.95
CA GLU A 75 3.44 1.14 4.34
C GLU A 75 2.79 2.08 3.30
N GLY A 76 1.83 1.61 2.52
CA GLY A 76 1.07 2.46 1.59
C GLY A 76 0.28 3.57 2.32
N VAL A 77 -0.29 3.26 3.49
CA VAL A 77 -0.96 4.28 4.34
C VAL A 77 0.04 5.31 4.87
N ASN A 78 1.24 4.88 5.26
CA ASN A 78 2.31 5.79 5.65
C ASN A 78 2.72 6.69 4.48
N ASP A 79 2.89 6.14 3.28
CA ASP A 79 3.21 6.91 2.07
C ASP A 79 2.17 8.01 1.83
N VAL A 80 0.88 7.66 1.92
CA VAL A 80 -0.21 8.64 1.75
C VAL A 80 -0.15 9.73 2.81
N ARG A 81 0.08 9.37 4.08
CA ARG A 81 0.19 10.33 5.18
C ARG A 81 1.32 11.32 4.94
N TYR A 82 2.51 10.84 4.56
CA TYR A 82 3.67 11.70 4.32
C TYR A 82 3.50 12.57 3.08
N LEU A 83 2.97 12.03 1.98
CA LEU A 83 2.71 12.82 0.77
C LEU A 83 1.66 13.91 1.02
N SER A 84 0.60 13.59 1.75
CA SER A 84 -0.42 14.57 2.16
C SER A 84 0.17 15.66 3.06
N LEU A 85 1.05 15.31 4.01
CA LEU A 85 1.76 16.27 4.84
C LEU A 85 2.65 17.20 3.99
N LEU A 86 3.47 16.64 3.10
CA LEU A 86 4.33 17.46 2.22
C LEU A 86 3.51 18.39 1.33
N LYS A 87 2.37 17.93 0.81
CA LYS A 87 1.43 18.74 0.04
C LYS A 87 0.88 19.90 0.89
N SER A 88 0.49 19.64 2.14
CA SER A 88 -0.03 20.67 3.04
C SER A 88 1.00 21.75 3.39
N GLN A 89 2.29 21.39 3.40
CA GLN A 89 3.40 22.32 3.64
C GLN A 89 3.87 23.04 2.38
N ASN A 90 3.22 22.82 1.23
CA ASN A 90 3.66 23.31 -0.08
C ASN A 90 5.09 22.87 -0.47
N ASN A 91 5.59 21.80 0.17
CA ASN A 91 6.88 21.16 -0.09
C ASN A 91 6.77 20.07 -1.19
N PHE A 92 5.59 19.96 -1.80
CA PHE A 92 5.26 18.96 -2.80
C PHE A 92 4.20 19.50 -3.76
N SER A 93 4.49 19.39 -5.06
CA SER A 93 3.53 19.68 -6.13
C SER A 93 3.05 18.37 -6.77
N THR A 94 1.74 18.22 -6.94
CA THR A 94 1.14 17.11 -7.69
C THR A 94 1.65 17.05 -9.13
N SER A 95 1.99 18.19 -9.75
CA SER A 95 2.54 18.22 -11.12
C SER A 95 3.94 17.60 -11.23
N TRP A 96 4.76 17.70 -10.18
CA TRP A 96 6.05 17.00 -10.13
C TRP A 96 5.85 15.50 -9.96
N PHE A 97 4.92 15.09 -9.08
CA PHE A 97 4.59 13.69 -8.86
C PHE A 97 4.04 13.04 -10.13
N GLU A 98 3.12 13.70 -10.82
CA GLU A 98 2.61 13.24 -12.11
C GLU A 98 3.76 13.05 -13.11
N LYS A 99 4.69 14.01 -13.24
CA LYS A 99 5.86 13.86 -14.13
C LYS A 99 6.78 12.69 -13.78
N GLN A 100 7.03 12.44 -12.49
CA GLN A 100 7.95 11.38 -12.05
C GLN A 100 7.34 9.97 -12.14
N PHE A 101 6.02 9.84 -11.97
CA PHE A 101 5.34 8.55 -11.90
C PHE A 101 4.57 8.18 -13.18
N PHE A 102 4.23 9.13 -14.06
CA PHE A 102 3.59 8.82 -15.35
C PHE A 102 4.58 8.43 -16.46
N VAL A 103 5.89 8.72 -16.30
CA VAL A 103 6.89 8.50 -17.35
C VAL A 103 7.84 7.35 -16.99
N SER A 104 7.35 6.12 -17.16
CA SER A 104 8.12 4.86 -17.25
C SER A 104 8.74 4.25 -15.97
N ASN A 105 8.39 2.98 -15.73
CA ASN A 105 8.77 2.09 -14.63
C ASN A 105 10.27 1.77 -14.47
N LYS A 106 11.21 2.46 -15.12
CA LYS A 106 12.65 2.12 -15.09
C LYS A 106 13.56 3.19 -14.50
N VAL A 107 13.16 4.46 -14.53
CA VAL A 107 14.01 5.61 -14.12
C VAL A 107 13.94 5.87 -12.61
N PHE A 108 12.97 5.26 -11.94
CA PHE A 108 12.52 5.56 -10.58
C PHE A 108 13.58 5.41 -9.47
N ARG A 109 14.56 4.51 -9.63
CA ARG A 109 15.48 4.16 -8.54
C ARG A 109 16.63 5.15 -8.36
N GLU A 110 17.16 5.72 -9.44
CA GLU A 110 18.36 6.56 -9.37
C GLU A 110 18.06 7.99 -8.93
N ASP A 111 16.94 8.55 -9.41
CA ASP A 111 16.62 9.95 -9.14
C ASP A 111 16.06 10.16 -7.73
N ILE A 112 15.36 9.18 -7.17
CA ILE A 112 14.95 9.21 -5.76
C ILE A 112 16.15 9.12 -4.83
N ILE A 113 17.15 8.27 -5.12
CA ILE A 113 18.38 8.19 -4.32
C ILE A 113 19.12 9.53 -4.37
N LYS A 114 19.22 10.17 -5.54
CA LYS A 114 19.82 11.52 -5.67
C LYS A 114 19.04 12.59 -4.88
N LEU A 115 17.71 12.54 -4.93
CA LEU A 115 16.86 13.50 -4.22
C LEU A 115 16.97 13.34 -2.69
N LEU A 116 16.93 12.10 -2.19
CA LEU A 116 17.08 11.78 -0.77
C LEU A 116 18.47 12.17 -0.26
N ASN A 117 19.52 11.88 -1.03
CA ASN A 117 20.88 12.30 -0.67
C ASN A 117 21.02 13.82 -0.59
N LYS A 118 20.30 14.57 -1.43
CA LYS A 118 20.32 16.04 -1.40
C LYS A 118 19.55 16.64 -0.21
N LEU A 119 18.55 15.91 0.31
CA LEU A 119 17.77 16.31 1.48
C LEU A 119 18.45 15.94 2.81
N ILE A 120 19.28 14.88 2.82
CA ILE A 120 20.02 14.42 4.01
C ILE A 120 21.30 15.24 4.25
N LEU A 121 21.83 15.91 3.22
CA LEU A 121 23.07 16.70 3.28
C LEU A 121 22.85 18.22 3.51
N LYS A 122 21.68 18.62 4.01
CA LYS A 122 21.40 19.98 4.51
C LYS A 122 21.05 19.92 5.99
#